data_AF-A0A8W8JSB7-F1
#
_entry.id   AF-A0A8W8JSB7-F1
#
_cell.length_a   1.000
_cell.length_b   1.000
_cell.length_c   1.000
_cell.angle_alpha   90.00
_cell.angle_beta   90.00
_cell.angle_gamma   90.00
#
_symmetry.space_group_name_H-M   'P 1'
#
loop_
_entity.id
_entity.type
_entity.pdbx_description
1 polymer ?
#
loop_
_entity_poly.entity_id
_entity_poly.type
_entity_poly.pdbx_seq_one_letter_code
_entity_poly.pdbx_strand_id
1 'polypeptide(L)'
;SASRGWEGLSNMEGVESQCTDIAYQLVMNNSDIDVLMGGGRRFFLSMNKTDPELNRTSSYQRWDLDLVDEWLRRKQEENVSHSYVWNNEGFNAINPQTTDYVLGLFESSHMQYEYQRDTGPKGEPSLAEMTQKAIEILGRNDKGFFLLVEGGRIDHGHHASQAAVALSETVMFDKAVQVAKEITNDDDTLLVVTADHSHAFMMAGYPSRGNDILGVVDTEIGEDDMPYTTLTYGNGPQQRRNLTGIDTTAFTFRQSGVVPLGSETHAGEDVPVYASGPMSHLFVGTHEQNYITHVLAYASCVGPYPGRCAVPPVSTIGSATSGSVISFLLLSISFFLCWL
;
A
#
# COMPACT_ATOMS: atom_id res chain seq x y z
N SER A 1 17.77 -1.83 -5.49
CA SER A 1 17.85 -2.95 -6.44
C SER A 1 17.53 -2.48 -7.86
N ALA A 2 18.08 -3.10 -8.92
CA ALA A 2 18.04 -2.63 -10.33
C ALA A 2 17.00 -3.34 -11.26
N SER A 3 15.68 -3.19 -11.02
CA SER A 3 14.53 -4.19 -11.21
C SER A 3 13.88 -5.22 -10.01
N ARG A 4 12.83 -5.55 -10.89
CA ARG A 4 11.68 -6.50 -11.02
C ARG A 4 12.09 -8.00 -11.12
N GLY A 5 12.09 -8.72 -9.99
CA GLY A 5 12.39 -10.15 -9.76
C GLY A 5 13.26 -10.54 -8.53
N TRP A 6 13.71 -9.65 -7.62
CA TRP A 6 14.57 -9.95 -6.44
C TRP A 6 13.97 -9.60 -5.04
N GLU A 7 12.71 -9.97 -4.75
CA GLU A 7 12.11 -9.78 -3.40
C GLU A 7 12.99 -10.31 -2.24
N GLY A 8 13.47 -11.57 -2.34
CA GLY A 8 14.37 -12.18 -1.36
C GLY A 8 15.52 -12.95 -2.01
N LEU A 9 16.48 -13.41 -1.19
CA LEU A 9 17.69 -14.08 -1.66
C LEU A 9 17.42 -15.32 -2.52
N SER A 10 16.33 -16.03 -2.25
CA SER A 10 15.85 -17.16 -3.05
C SER A 10 15.55 -16.82 -4.51
N ASN A 11 15.24 -15.56 -4.82
CA ASN A 11 15.00 -15.09 -6.18
C ASN A 11 16.29 -14.66 -6.91
N MET A 12 17.44 -14.69 -6.22
CA MET A 12 18.73 -14.24 -6.73
C MET A 12 19.67 -15.39 -7.13
N GLU A 13 19.14 -16.60 -7.35
CA GLU A 13 19.96 -17.73 -7.81
C GLU A 13 20.61 -17.41 -9.17
N GLY A 14 21.93 -17.48 -9.24
CA GLY A 14 22.72 -17.14 -10.44
C GLY A 14 23.13 -15.66 -10.58
N VAL A 15 22.83 -14.81 -9.60
CA VAL A 15 23.20 -13.37 -9.60
C VAL A 15 24.61 -13.13 -9.05
N GLU A 16 25.30 -12.10 -9.54
CA GLU A 16 26.64 -11.73 -9.06
C GLU A 16 26.65 -11.19 -7.62
N SER A 17 27.71 -11.55 -6.87
CA SER A 17 27.82 -11.43 -5.41
C SER A 17 27.93 -10.02 -4.81
N GLN A 18 27.74 -8.97 -5.60
CA GLN A 18 27.67 -7.59 -5.12
C GLN A 18 26.22 -7.06 -5.00
N CYS A 19 25.24 -7.80 -5.53
CA CYS A 19 23.83 -7.47 -5.37
C CYS A 19 23.28 -8.08 -4.07
N THR A 20 22.33 -7.39 -3.44
CA THR A 20 21.55 -7.87 -2.29
C THR A 20 20.06 -7.87 -2.63
N ASP A 21 19.28 -8.71 -1.94
CA ASP A 21 17.83 -8.79 -2.12
C ASP A 21 17.09 -7.64 -1.45
N ILE A 22 15.80 -7.47 -1.77
CA ILE A 22 15.00 -6.34 -1.28
C ILE A 22 14.71 -6.47 0.22
N ALA A 23 14.38 -7.66 0.72
CA ALA A 23 14.19 -7.91 2.15
C ALA A 23 15.47 -7.60 2.95
N TYR A 24 16.64 -7.99 2.44
CA TYR A 24 17.94 -7.62 3.02
C TYR A 24 18.15 -6.10 2.98
N GLN A 25 17.96 -5.43 1.84
CA GLN A 25 18.08 -3.97 1.73
C GLN A 25 17.19 -3.26 2.76
N LEU A 26 15.94 -3.71 2.94
CA LEU A 26 14.98 -3.11 3.86
C LEU A 26 15.45 -3.14 5.31
N VAL A 27 15.89 -4.29 5.82
CA VAL A 27 16.30 -4.47 7.23
C VAL A 27 17.74 -4.08 7.51
N MET A 28 18.65 -4.30 6.56
CA MET A 28 20.10 -4.25 6.80
C MET A 28 20.74 -2.93 6.38
N ASN A 29 20.18 -2.28 5.35
CA ASN A 29 20.72 -1.05 4.76
C ASN A 29 19.86 0.19 5.09
N ASN A 30 18.56 0.00 5.33
CA ASN A 30 17.60 1.06 5.72
C ASN A 30 17.05 0.77 7.13
N SER A 31 17.95 0.41 8.06
CA SER A 31 17.60 0.03 9.44
C SER A 31 17.07 1.19 10.30
N ASP A 32 17.01 2.40 9.73
CA ASP A 32 16.48 3.63 10.27
C ASP A 32 14.97 3.83 9.99
N ILE A 33 14.31 2.96 9.22
CA ILE A 33 12.85 3.01 9.07
C ILE A 33 12.18 2.58 10.38
N ASP A 34 11.44 3.51 11.01
CA ASP A 34 10.74 3.26 12.29
C ASP A 34 9.64 2.20 12.16
N VAL A 35 8.77 2.32 11.15
CA VAL A 35 7.57 1.47 11.01
C VAL A 35 7.53 0.79 9.64
N LEU A 36 7.62 -0.55 9.66
CA LEU A 36 7.43 -1.44 8.52
C LEU A 36 6.25 -2.36 8.79
N MET A 37 5.21 -2.30 7.97
CA MET A 37 4.01 -3.14 8.13
C MET A 37 3.48 -3.62 6.78
N GLY A 38 3.19 -4.91 6.67
CA GLY A 38 2.71 -5.53 5.43
C GLY A 38 2.79 -7.07 5.46
N GLY A 39 2.93 -7.68 4.29
CA GLY A 39 3.17 -9.13 4.16
C GLY A 39 4.65 -9.49 3.94
N GLY A 40 4.90 -10.70 3.46
CA GLY A 40 6.17 -11.11 2.86
C GLY A 40 7.12 -11.90 3.76
N ARG A 41 6.66 -12.45 4.91
CA ARG A 41 7.52 -13.18 5.88
C ARG A 41 8.46 -14.18 5.23
N ARG A 42 8.03 -14.84 4.14
CA ARG A 42 8.78 -15.88 3.43
C ARG A 42 10.22 -15.48 3.08
N PHE A 43 10.51 -14.19 2.86
CA PHE A 43 11.85 -13.70 2.46
C PHE A 43 12.74 -13.26 3.63
N PHE A 44 12.15 -13.06 4.81
CA PHE A 44 12.85 -12.64 6.02
C PHE A 44 13.30 -13.84 6.85
N LEU A 45 12.48 -14.89 6.88
CA LEU A 45 12.74 -16.10 7.64
C LEU A 45 13.83 -16.96 6.97
N SER A 46 14.72 -17.50 7.80
CA SER A 46 15.72 -18.49 7.41
C SER A 46 15.09 -19.85 7.11
N MET A 47 15.72 -20.65 6.25
CA MET A 47 15.26 -22.02 5.88
C MET A 47 15.06 -22.99 7.06
N ASN A 48 15.59 -22.67 8.25
CA ASN A 48 15.46 -23.50 9.46
C ASN A 48 14.28 -23.09 10.37
N LYS A 49 13.59 -21.97 10.11
CA LYS A 49 12.38 -21.57 10.83
C LYS A 49 11.12 -21.97 10.08
N THR A 50 10.12 -22.47 10.79
CA THR A 50 8.74 -22.52 10.28
C THR A 50 8.11 -21.13 10.31
N ASP A 51 7.33 -20.80 9.29
CA ASP A 51 6.41 -19.66 9.32
C ASP A 51 5.43 -19.85 10.50
N PRO A 52 5.20 -18.81 11.34
CA PRO A 52 4.47 -18.96 12.61
C PRO A 52 2.97 -19.22 12.43
N GLU A 53 2.41 -18.88 11.27
CA GLU A 53 1.01 -19.05 10.94
C GLU A 53 0.81 -20.36 10.17
N LEU A 54 1.60 -20.57 9.11
CA LEU A 54 1.48 -21.74 8.23
C LEU A 54 2.10 -23.02 8.82
N ASN A 55 2.86 -22.90 9.92
CA ASN A 55 3.55 -23.98 10.63
C ASN A 55 4.42 -24.88 9.71
N ARG A 56 5.08 -24.26 8.72
CA ARG A 56 5.93 -24.93 7.71
C ARG A 56 7.03 -23.99 7.19
N THR A 57 8.07 -24.57 6.62
CA THR A 57 9.07 -23.83 5.82
C THR A 57 8.53 -23.50 4.42
N SER A 58 9.24 -22.65 3.68
CA SER A 58 8.90 -22.20 2.33
C SER A 58 10.17 -22.16 1.45
N SER A 59 10.05 -22.50 0.17
CA SER A 59 11.18 -22.45 -0.79
C SER A 59 11.72 -21.04 -1.04
N TYR A 60 10.97 -20.01 -0.64
CA TYR A 60 11.38 -18.60 -0.71
C TYR A 60 12.22 -18.14 0.50
N GLN A 61 12.41 -19.00 1.50
CA GLN A 61 13.24 -18.70 2.66
C GLN A 61 14.71 -18.61 2.30
N ARG A 62 15.43 -17.75 3.02
CA ARG A 62 16.83 -17.45 2.77
C ARG A 62 17.76 -18.41 3.51
N TRP A 63 18.94 -18.66 2.94
CA TRP A 63 19.90 -19.67 3.41
C TRP A 63 21.10 -19.10 4.19
N ASP A 64 21.17 -17.78 4.35
CA ASP A 64 22.30 -17.01 4.89
C ASP A 64 22.12 -16.62 6.36
N LEU A 65 20.98 -16.01 6.71
CA LEU A 65 20.63 -15.56 8.07
C LEU A 65 19.10 -15.46 8.26
N ASP A 66 18.65 -15.03 9.43
CA ASP A 66 17.24 -14.73 9.70
C ASP A 66 17.10 -13.22 9.89
N LEU A 67 16.41 -12.53 8.97
CA LEU A 67 16.32 -11.06 8.99
C LEU A 67 15.45 -10.56 10.15
N VAL A 68 14.50 -11.36 10.65
CA VAL A 68 13.72 -10.99 11.83
C VAL A 68 14.60 -11.00 13.08
N ASP A 69 15.41 -12.05 13.28
CA ASP A 69 16.34 -12.10 14.43
C ASP A 69 17.41 -11.01 14.34
N GLU A 70 17.93 -10.72 13.14
CA GLU A 70 18.95 -9.70 12.92
C GLU A 70 18.40 -8.27 13.12
N TRP A 71 17.15 -8.00 12.73
CA TRP A 71 16.46 -6.74 13.06
C TRP A 71 16.27 -6.59 14.57
N LEU A 72 15.74 -7.62 15.24
CA LEU A 72 15.56 -7.64 16.70
C LEU A 72 16.89 -7.44 17.43
N ARG A 73 17.95 -8.13 17.01
CA ARG A 73 19.30 -8.01 17.59
C ARG A 73 19.83 -6.58 17.48
N ARG A 74 19.71 -5.95 16.30
CA ARG A 74 20.12 -4.54 16.10
C ARG A 74 19.34 -3.59 16.98
N LYS A 75 18.01 -3.70 17.03
CA LYS A 75 17.17 -2.81 17.85
C LYS A 75 17.39 -3.00 19.35
N GLN A 76 17.76 -4.20 19.77
CA GLN A 76 18.21 -4.47 21.14
C GLN A 76 19.60 -3.88 21.44
N GLU A 77 20.54 -3.89 20.49
CA GLU A 77 21.88 -3.28 20.63
C GLU A 77 21.84 -1.74 20.57
N GLU A 78 20.93 -1.17 19.78
CA GLU A 78 20.60 0.26 19.75
C GLU A 78 19.89 0.74 21.03
N ASN A 79 19.38 -0.19 21.86
CA ASN A 79 18.62 0.07 23.08
C ASN A 79 17.39 0.97 22.83
N VAL A 80 16.67 0.71 21.73
CA VAL A 80 15.41 1.38 21.37
C VAL A 80 14.21 0.47 21.64
N SER A 81 13.04 1.05 21.90
CA SER A 81 11.83 0.26 22.13
C SER A 81 11.30 -0.29 20.82
N HIS A 82 11.17 -1.61 20.68
CA HIS A 82 10.87 -2.24 19.40
C HIS A 82 9.93 -3.44 19.52
N SER A 83 9.21 -3.77 18.44
CA SER A 83 8.31 -4.92 18.38
C SER A 83 8.30 -5.59 17.00
N TYR A 84 8.41 -6.92 16.98
CA TYR A 84 8.09 -7.75 15.81
C TYR A 84 6.73 -8.40 16.02
N VAL A 85 5.83 -8.26 15.04
CA VAL A 85 4.47 -8.83 15.08
C VAL A 85 4.13 -9.51 13.76
N TRP A 86 3.21 -10.48 13.81
CA TRP A 86 2.78 -11.22 12.62
C TRP A 86 1.26 -11.49 12.58
N ASN A 87 0.51 -10.99 13.55
CA ASN A 87 -0.95 -11.17 13.64
C ASN A 87 -1.63 -10.05 14.45
N ASN A 88 -2.96 -10.07 14.49
CA ASN A 88 -3.81 -9.14 15.23
C ASN A 88 -3.53 -9.14 16.75
N GLU A 89 -3.23 -10.28 17.37
CA GLU A 89 -2.91 -10.33 18.81
C GLU A 89 -1.64 -9.52 19.14
N GLY A 90 -0.56 -9.72 18.36
CA GLY A 90 0.67 -8.96 18.50
C GLY A 90 0.50 -7.48 18.12
N PHE A 91 -0.19 -7.19 17.02
CA PHE A 91 -0.46 -5.83 16.55
C PHE A 91 -1.23 -4.99 17.57
N ASN A 92 -2.29 -5.54 18.16
CA ASN A 92 -3.08 -4.85 19.20
C ASN A 92 -2.33 -4.71 20.54
N ALA A 93 -1.27 -5.49 20.77
CA ALA A 93 -0.39 -5.34 21.93
C ALA A 93 0.66 -4.21 21.77
N ILE A 94 0.83 -3.63 20.58
CA ILE A 94 1.74 -2.49 20.37
C ILE A 94 1.16 -1.25 21.06
N ASN A 95 1.87 -0.74 22.07
CA ASN A 95 1.59 0.57 22.63
C ASN A 95 2.28 1.65 21.78
N PRO A 96 1.53 2.39 20.94
CA PRO A 96 2.14 3.38 20.04
C PRO A 96 2.87 4.48 20.80
N GLN A 97 2.46 4.78 22.04
CA GLN A 97 3.07 5.83 22.85
C GLN A 97 4.49 5.49 23.33
N THR A 98 4.88 4.21 23.32
CA THR A 98 6.18 3.75 23.86
C THR A 98 6.96 2.78 22.97
N THR A 99 6.44 2.37 21.81
CA THR A 99 7.18 1.55 20.84
C THR A 99 7.72 2.46 19.74
N ASP A 100 9.04 2.44 19.55
CA ASP A 100 9.74 3.30 18.61
C ASP A 100 9.89 2.65 17.24
N TYR A 101 10.19 1.34 17.21
CA TYR A 101 10.33 0.57 15.98
C TYR A 101 9.34 -0.60 15.87
N VAL A 102 8.73 -0.79 14.70
CA VAL A 102 7.80 -1.92 14.42
C VAL A 102 8.16 -2.61 13.12
N LEU A 103 8.23 -3.95 13.17
CA LEU A 103 8.26 -4.84 12.01
C LEU A 103 7.04 -5.77 12.06
N GLY A 104 5.97 -5.40 11.35
CA GLY A 104 4.74 -6.18 11.23
C GLY A 104 4.69 -6.94 9.91
N LEU A 105 4.85 -8.27 9.95
CA LEU A 105 4.82 -9.14 8.77
C LEU A 105 3.66 -10.14 8.88
N PHE A 106 2.49 -9.73 8.42
CA PHE A 106 1.19 -10.34 8.75
C PHE A 106 0.84 -11.58 7.91
N GLU A 107 1.40 -11.71 6.72
CA GLU A 107 1.21 -12.88 5.85
C GLU A 107 2.54 -13.40 5.31
N SER A 108 2.53 -14.65 4.84
CA SER A 108 3.72 -15.32 4.32
C SER A 108 4.10 -14.78 2.93
N SER A 109 3.11 -14.36 2.14
CA SER A 109 3.25 -13.63 0.88
C SER A 109 2.57 -12.26 1.02
N HIS A 110 1.81 -11.79 0.03
CA HIS A 110 0.94 -10.62 0.20
C HIS A 110 -0.10 -10.89 1.29
N MET A 111 -0.52 -9.85 2.00
CA MET A 111 -1.70 -9.86 2.89
C MET A 111 -2.94 -10.36 2.14
N GLN A 112 -4.00 -10.75 2.84
CA GLN A 112 -5.23 -11.27 2.22
C GLN A 112 -6.00 -10.12 1.53
N TYR A 113 -6.99 -10.45 0.70
CA TYR A 113 -7.94 -9.44 0.24
C TYR A 113 -8.89 -9.09 1.40
N GLU A 114 -9.37 -7.85 1.52
CA GLU A 114 -10.22 -7.41 2.64
C GLU A 114 -11.48 -8.28 2.78
N TYR A 115 -12.06 -8.74 1.66
CA TYR A 115 -13.25 -9.61 1.69
C TYR A 115 -12.99 -11.05 2.19
N GLN A 116 -11.72 -11.44 2.35
CA GLN A 116 -11.28 -12.75 2.83
C GLN A 116 -10.60 -12.71 4.20
N ARG A 117 -10.12 -11.53 4.61
CA ARG A 117 -9.24 -11.31 5.76
C ARG A 117 -9.77 -11.92 7.05
N ASP A 118 -8.98 -12.77 7.70
CA ASP A 118 -9.28 -13.19 9.07
C ASP A 118 -9.10 -12.00 10.04
N THR A 119 -10.21 -11.53 10.60
CA THR A 119 -10.23 -10.47 11.63
C THR A 119 -10.05 -11.03 13.05
N GLY A 120 -9.84 -12.35 13.19
CA GLY A 120 -9.55 -13.00 14.47
C GLY A 120 -8.14 -12.72 14.99
N PRO A 121 -7.83 -13.12 16.24
CA PRO A 121 -6.54 -12.81 16.88
C PRO A 121 -5.30 -13.33 16.14
N LYS A 122 -5.46 -14.37 15.31
CA LYS A 122 -4.39 -15.00 14.54
C LYS A 122 -4.28 -14.50 13.09
N GLY A 123 -5.31 -13.83 12.58
CA GLY A 123 -5.28 -13.17 11.29
C GLY A 123 -4.61 -11.80 11.36
N GLU A 124 -4.97 -10.90 10.45
CA GLU A 124 -4.21 -9.69 10.13
C GLU A 124 -5.02 -8.38 10.25
N PRO A 125 -4.35 -7.24 10.50
CA PRO A 125 -4.99 -5.92 10.55
C PRO A 125 -5.34 -5.43 9.14
N SER A 126 -6.36 -4.59 9.04
CA SER A 126 -6.65 -3.85 7.79
C SER A 126 -5.61 -2.78 7.49
N LEU A 127 -5.59 -2.31 6.25
CA LEU A 127 -4.78 -1.16 5.84
C LEU A 127 -5.11 0.10 6.66
N ALA A 128 -6.38 0.32 7.01
CA ALA A 128 -6.80 1.43 7.85
C ALA A 128 -6.26 1.31 9.30
N GLU A 129 -6.33 0.12 9.90
CA GLU A 129 -5.76 -0.15 11.22
C GLU A 129 -4.23 0.04 11.23
N MET A 130 -3.53 -0.51 10.23
CA MET A 130 -2.08 -0.30 10.06
C MET A 130 -1.72 1.19 9.89
N THR A 131 -2.50 1.93 9.11
CA THR A 131 -2.31 3.38 8.90
C THR A 131 -2.45 4.16 10.20
N GLN A 132 -3.50 3.88 10.97
CA GLN A 132 -3.68 4.47 12.29
C GLN A 132 -2.47 4.18 13.18
N LYS A 133 -2.09 2.90 13.31
CA LYS A 133 -1.00 2.48 14.21
C LYS A 133 0.34 3.12 13.84
N ALA A 134 0.63 3.22 12.55
CA ALA A 134 1.84 3.86 12.05
C ALA A 134 1.87 5.36 12.39
N ILE A 135 0.79 6.10 12.11
CA ILE A 135 0.72 7.54 12.41
C ILE A 135 0.78 7.79 13.93
N GLU A 136 0.12 6.96 14.75
CA GLU A 136 0.19 7.03 16.23
C GLU A 136 1.60 6.83 16.78
N ILE A 137 2.44 5.99 16.16
CA ILE A 137 3.84 5.75 16.55
C ILE A 137 4.74 6.89 16.08
N LEU A 138 4.65 7.19 14.78
CA LEU A 138 5.54 8.10 14.06
C LEU A 138 5.33 9.56 14.48
N GLY A 139 4.08 9.95 14.78
CA GLY A 139 3.71 11.32 15.17
C GLY A 139 4.23 11.78 16.53
N ARG A 140 4.98 10.91 17.25
CA ARG A 140 5.67 11.26 18.50
C ARG A 140 7.02 11.96 18.29
N ASN A 141 7.64 11.75 17.13
CA ASN A 141 8.87 12.46 16.76
C ASN A 141 8.49 13.89 16.34
N ASP A 142 9.11 14.90 16.96
CA ASP A 142 8.76 16.31 16.71
C ASP A 142 9.08 16.73 15.28
N LYS A 143 10.18 16.22 14.71
CA LYS A 143 10.58 16.37 13.29
C LYS A 143 9.91 15.32 12.40
N GLY A 144 8.89 14.65 12.95
CA GLY A 144 8.35 13.35 12.61
C GLY A 144 8.76 12.74 11.28
N PHE A 145 7.76 12.61 10.42
CA PHE A 145 7.57 11.33 9.78
C PHE A 145 7.59 11.35 8.25
N PHE A 146 7.80 10.15 7.71
CA PHE A 146 7.38 9.73 6.39
C PHE A 146 6.70 8.37 6.57
N LEU A 147 5.55 8.16 5.96
CA LEU A 147 4.87 6.85 5.92
C LEU A 147 4.36 6.59 4.51
N LEU A 148 4.46 5.33 4.13
CA LEU A 148 3.95 4.71 2.93
C LEU A 148 2.79 3.77 3.30
N VAL A 149 1.62 3.95 2.68
CA VAL A 149 0.39 3.15 2.87
C VAL A 149 -0.09 2.60 1.53
N GLU A 150 0.39 1.43 1.13
CA GLU A 150 0.06 0.84 -0.17
C GLU A 150 -1.28 0.09 -0.14
N GLY A 151 -2.24 0.48 -0.99
CA GLY A 151 -3.47 -0.26 -1.29
C GLY A 151 -3.27 -1.50 -2.18
N GLY A 152 -2.11 -2.16 -2.08
CA GLY A 152 -1.44 -2.93 -3.15
C GLY A 152 -2.24 -4.05 -3.81
N ARG A 153 -3.36 -4.45 -3.24
CA ARG A 153 -4.20 -5.54 -3.74
C ARG A 153 -5.26 -5.10 -4.77
N ILE A 154 -5.43 -3.79 -4.99
CA ILE A 154 -6.27 -3.26 -6.07
C ILE A 154 -5.80 -3.80 -7.44
N ASP A 155 -4.49 -3.68 -7.73
CA ASP A 155 -3.84 -4.25 -8.92
C ASP A 155 -4.11 -5.75 -9.05
N HIS A 156 -3.82 -6.53 -8.00
CA HIS A 156 -4.03 -7.96 -8.00
C HIS A 156 -5.50 -8.36 -8.29
N GLY A 157 -6.47 -7.53 -7.89
CA GLY A 157 -7.88 -7.70 -8.22
C GLY A 157 -8.18 -7.43 -9.70
N HIS A 158 -7.61 -6.39 -10.28
CA HIS A 158 -7.75 -6.05 -11.70
C HIS A 158 -7.03 -7.04 -12.63
N HIS A 159 -5.80 -7.45 -12.31
CA HIS A 159 -5.05 -8.51 -13.01
C HIS A 159 -5.82 -9.83 -13.11
N ALA A 160 -6.61 -10.17 -12.08
CA ALA A 160 -7.51 -11.32 -12.08
C ALA A 160 -8.82 -11.12 -12.87
N SER A 161 -9.08 -9.90 -13.36
CA SER A 161 -10.36 -9.38 -13.84
C SER A 161 -11.52 -9.53 -12.83
N GLN A 162 -11.22 -9.42 -11.52
CA GLN A 162 -12.19 -9.54 -10.43
C GLN A 162 -12.50 -8.15 -9.87
N ALA A 163 -13.33 -7.36 -10.57
CA ALA A 163 -13.58 -5.97 -10.22
C ALA A 163 -14.24 -5.79 -8.84
N ALA A 164 -15.04 -6.77 -8.39
CA ALA A 164 -15.59 -6.82 -7.03
C ALA A 164 -14.48 -6.77 -5.96
N VAL A 165 -13.37 -7.47 -6.21
CA VAL A 165 -12.19 -7.46 -5.34
C VAL A 165 -11.49 -6.12 -5.43
N ALA A 166 -11.11 -5.68 -6.63
CA ALA A 166 -10.38 -4.42 -6.82
C ALA A 166 -11.10 -3.19 -6.20
N LEU A 167 -12.42 -3.11 -6.34
CA LEU A 167 -13.23 -2.06 -5.73
C LEU A 167 -13.35 -2.19 -4.20
N SER A 168 -13.34 -3.41 -3.64
CA SER A 168 -13.29 -3.62 -2.18
C SER A 168 -11.95 -3.18 -1.59
N GLU A 169 -10.83 -3.52 -2.24
CA GLU A 169 -9.51 -3.05 -1.82
C GLU A 169 -9.40 -1.52 -1.95
N THR A 170 -10.01 -0.94 -3.00
CA THR A 170 -10.10 0.53 -3.17
C THR A 170 -10.88 1.18 -2.04
N VAL A 171 -12.00 0.59 -1.59
CA VAL A 171 -12.77 1.06 -0.43
C VAL A 171 -12.01 0.88 0.89
N MET A 172 -11.09 -0.08 1.00
CA MET A 172 -10.21 -0.18 2.18
C MET A 172 -9.07 0.87 2.14
N PHE A 173 -8.55 1.17 0.95
CA PHE A 173 -7.60 2.28 0.78
C PHE A 173 -8.23 3.65 1.06
N ASP A 174 -9.45 3.90 0.59
CA ASP A 174 -10.23 5.11 0.91
C ASP A 174 -10.45 5.28 2.42
N LYS A 175 -10.76 4.20 3.15
CA LYS A 175 -10.82 4.22 4.63
C LYS A 175 -9.47 4.53 5.27
N ALA A 176 -8.35 4.05 4.72
CA ALA A 176 -7.02 4.38 5.23
C ALA A 176 -6.68 5.87 5.02
N VAL A 177 -7.07 6.44 3.87
CA VAL A 177 -6.99 7.88 3.59
C VAL A 177 -7.88 8.69 4.53
N GLN A 178 -9.12 8.25 4.79
CA GLN A 178 -10.02 8.86 5.77
C GLN A 178 -9.40 8.85 7.17
N VAL A 179 -8.93 7.70 7.65
CA VAL A 179 -8.27 7.55 8.96
C VAL A 179 -7.07 8.47 9.07
N ALA A 180 -6.19 8.52 8.07
CA ALA A 180 -5.05 9.44 8.06
C ALA A 180 -5.49 10.89 8.17
N LYS A 181 -6.56 11.30 7.46
CA LYS A 181 -7.11 12.65 7.51
C LYS A 181 -7.81 12.99 8.83
N GLU A 182 -8.38 12.01 9.53
CA GLU A 182 -9.05 12.19 10.83
C GLU A 182 -8.08 12.32 12.01
N ILE A 183 -6.85 11.81 11.88
CA ILE A 183 -5.84 11.80 12.97
C ILE A 183 -4.58 12.65 12.69
N THR A 184 -4.54 13.35 11.56
CA THR A 184 -3.51 14.36 11.22
C THR A 184 -4.14 15.74 11.04
N ASN A 185 -3.33 16.76 10.77
CA ASN A 185 -3.76 18.16 10.72
C ASN A 185 -3.44 18.78 9.35
N ASP A 186 -4.46 19.26 8.62
CA ASP A 186 -4.28 19.91 7.31
C ASP A 186 -3.42 21.21 7.41
N ASP A 187 -3.18 21.80 8.59
CA ASP A 187 -2.26 22.95 8.73
C ASP A 187 -0.76 22.56 8.65
N ASP A 188 -0.40 21.29 8.93
CA ASP A 188 1.01 20.82 9.00
C ASP A 188 1.31 19.58 8.14
N THR A 189 0.30 18.79 7.80
CA THR A 189 0.45 17.49 7.11
C THR A 189 0.03 17.61 5.65
N LEU A 190 0.98 17.45 4.72
CA LEU A 190 0.69 17.31 3.29
C LEU A 190 0.27 15.86 3.01
N LEU A 191 -1.03 15.65 2.79
CA LEU A 191 -1.59 14.36 2.36
C LEU A 191 -1.66 14.34 0.83
N VAL A 192 -1.13 13.30 0.19
CA VAL A 192 -1.19 13.09 -1.26
C VAL A 192 -1.68 11.67 -1.55
N VAL A 193 -2.59 11.54 -2.52
CA VAL A 193 -3.14 10.27 -3.00
C VAL A 193 -3.00 10.21 -4.52
N THR A 194 -2.43 9.13 -5.03
CA THR A 194 -2.20 8.87 -6.45
C THR A 194 -2.26 7.37 -6.71
N ALA A 195 -2.36 6.96 -7.98
CA ALA A 195 -1.93 5.63 -8.41
C ALA A 195 -0.51 5.69 -9.01
N ASP A 196 0.13 4.53 -9.19
CA ASP A 196 1.37 4.34 -9.94
C ASP A 196 1.10 4.05 -11.43
N HIS A 197 0.01 3.35 -11.75
CA HIS A 197 -0.54 3.20 -13.11
C HIS A 197 -2.06 2.95 -13.06
N SER A 198 -2.68 2.80 -14.24
CA SER A 198 -4.08 2.37 -14.37
C SER A 198 -4.15 0.89 -14.80
N HIS A 199 -5.36 0.41 -15.10
CA HIS A 199 -5.67 -0.92 -15.61
C HIS A 199 -6.53 -0.82 -16.86
N ALA A 200 -6.61 -1.88 -17.67
CA ALA A 200 -7.46 -1.94 -18.86
C ALA A 200 -8.97 -2.03 -18.50
N PHE A 201 -9.37 -1.50 -17.36
CA PHE A 201 -10.69 -1.52 -16.75
C PHE A 201 -11.62 -0.48 -17.39
N MET A 202 -12.86 -0.86 -17.67
CA MET A 202 -13.82 0.01 -18.36
C MET A 202 -15.20 -0.04 -17.68
N MET A 203 -15.79 1.12 -17.46
CA MET A 203 -17.21 1.29 -17.12
C MET A 203 -18.00 1.57 -18.40
N ALA A 204 -19.07 0.82 -18.65
CA ALA A 204 -19.73 0.74 -19.96
C ALA A 204 -21.26 0.68 -19.88
N GLY A 205 -21.90 0.87 -21.03
CA GLY A 205 -23.36 0.82 -21.21
C GLY A 205 -24.10 2.07 -20.74
N TYR A 206 -25.42 1.96 -20.63
CA TYR A 206 -26.31 2.98 -20.08
C TYR A 206 -27.19 2.45 -18.92
N PRO A 207 -26.63 1.83 -17.86
CA PRO A 207 -27.41 1.28 -16.74
C PRO A 207 -28.20 2.35 -15.97
N SER A 208 -29.30 1.93 -15.34
CA SER A 208 -30.12 2.80 -14.50
C SER A 208 -29.36 3.32 -13.28
N ARG A 209 -29.65 4.56 -12.85
CA ARG A 209 -29.10 5.12 -11.62
C ARG A 209 -29.55 4.30 -10.40
N GLY A 210 -28.62 3.55 -9.81
CA GLY A 210 -28.87 2.66 -8.68
C GLY A 210 -28.95 1.18 -9.06
N ASN A 211 -28.70 0.82 -10.33
CA ASN A 211 -28.25 -0.52 -10.67
C ASN A 211 -26.91 -0.82 -9.96
N ASP A 212 -26.62 -2.09 -9.68
CA ASP A 212 -25.36 -2.49 -9.07
C ASP A 212 -24.20 -2.26 -10.06
N ILE A 213 -23.09 -1.68 -9.59
CA ILE A 213 -21.91 -1.44 -10.42
C ILE A 213 -21.28 -2.76 -10.90
N LEU A 214 -21.36 -3.82 -10.10
CA LEU A 214 -20.92 -5.17 -10.46
C LEU A 214 -21.95 -5.92 -11.33
N GLY A 215 -23.18 -5.40 -11.38
CA GLY A 215 -24.33 -6.04 -12.02
C GLY A 215 -24.28 -6.06 -13.55
N VAL A 216 -25.20 -6.84 -14.12
CA VAL A 216 -25.57 -6.71 -15.54
C VAL A 216 -26.24 -5.36 -15.80
N VAL A 217 -26.06 -4.80 -16.99
CA VAL A 217 -26.80 -3.61 -17.43
C VAL A 217 -28.28 -3.97 -17.55
N ASP A 218 -29.16 -3.15 -16.95
CA ASP A 218 -30.59 -3.42 -16.81
C ASP A 218 -31.46 -2.80 -17.91
N THR A 219 -30.91 -1.85 -18.66
CA THR A 219 -31.60 -1.04 -19.69
C THR A 219 -31.48 -1.60 -21.11
N GLU A 220 -30.49 -2.45 -21.37
CA GLU A 220 -30.10 -2.90 -22.71
C GLU A 220 -29.36 -4.25 -22.68
N ILE A 221 -29.17 -4.85 -23.86
CA ILE A 221 -28.51 -6.15 -24.06
C ILE A 221 -27.52 -6.03 -25.24
N GLY A 222 -26.53 -6.92 -25.34
CA GLY A 222 -25.63 -6.92 -26.50
C GLY A 222 -26.35 -7.28 -27.81
N GLU A 223 -25.82 -6.84 -28.95
CA GLU A 223 -26.32 -7.19 -30.29
C GLU A 223 -26.25 -8.70 -30.63
N ASP A 224 -25.65 -9.50 -29.74
CA ASP A 224 -25.57 -10.96 -29.76
C ASP A 224 -26.59 -11.64 -28.82
N ASP A 225 -27.62 -10.90 -28.38
CA ASP A 225 -28.66 -11.33 -27.43
C ASP A 225 -28.12 -11.82 -26.06
N MET A 226 -26.90 -11.39 -25.67
CA MET A 226 -26.31 -11.75 -24.38
C MET A 226 -26.22 -10.58 -23.39
N PRO A 227 -26.68 -10.74 -22.13
CA PRO A 227 -26.48 -9.75 -21.07
C PRO A 227 -25.00 -9.55 -20.77
N TYR A 228 -24.64 -8.32 -20.40
CA TYR A 228 -23.27 -7.92 -20.11
C TYR A 228 -23.20 -7.04 -18.85
N THR A 229 -22.05 -7.00 -18.17
CA THR A 229 -21.84 -6.22 -16.95
C THR A 229 -21.50 -4.77 -17.25
N THR A 230 -21.90 -3.87 -16.34
CA THR A 230 -21.47 -2.45 -16.36
C THR A 230 -19.95 -2.31 -16.37
N LEU A 231 -19.24 -3.25 -15.71
CA LEU A 231 -17.78 -3.33 -15.71
C LEU A 231 -17.27 -4.40 -16.68
N THR A 232 -16.22 -4.08 -17.41
CA THR A 232 -15.53 -4.97 -18.36
C THR A 232 -14.05 -4.57 -18.45
N TYR A 233 -13.23 -5.36 -19.15
CA TYR A 233 -11.81 -5.07 -19.35
C TYR A 233 -11.43 -5.11 -20.84
N GLY A 234 -10.40 -4.37 -21.25
CA GLY A 234 -9.84 -4.43 -22.61
C GLY A 234 -9.16 -5.77 -22.89
N ASN A 235 -8.65 -6.44 -21.86
CA ASN A 235 -8.06 -7.77 -21.95
C ASN A 235 -8.20 -8.54 -20.61
N GLY A 236 -7.82 -9.81 -20.57
CA GLY A 236 -7.74 -10.59 -19.32
C GLY A 236 -8.18 -12.06 -19.40
N PRO A 237 -8.21 -12.77 -18.25
CA PRO A 237 -8.45 -14.22 -18.15
C PRO A 237 -9.85 -14.71 -18.55
N GLN A 238 -10.85 -13.85 -18.70
CA GLN A 238 -12.23 -14.25 -18.95
C GLN A 238 -12.76 -13.70 -20.28
N GLN A 239 -13.13 -14.58 -21.21
CA GLN A 239 -13.79 -14.20 -22.46
C GLN A 239 -15.28 -13.84 -22.26
N ARG A 240 -15.90 -13.21 -23.25
CA ARG A 240 -17.36 -12.95 -23.30
C ARG A 240 -18.15 -14.26 -23.23
N ARG A 241 -19.25 -14.25 -22.46
CA ARG A 241 -20.19 -15.37 -22.27
C ARG A 241 -21.59 -14.83 -21.94
N ASN A 242 -22.62 -15.65 -22.09
CA ASN A 242 -23.96 -15.30 -21.60
C ASN A 242 -23.94 -15.27 -20.06
N LEU A 243 -24.49 -14.20 -19.46
CA LEU A 243 -24.54 -13.98 -18.00
C LEU A 243 -25.91 -14.30 -17.37
N THR A 244 -26.86 -14.82 -18.15
CA THR A 244 -28.21 -15.16 -17.66
C THR A 244 -28.15 -16.17 -16.51
N GLY A 245 -28.61 -15.75 -15.32
CA GLY A 245 -28.60 -16.58 -14.11
C GLY A 245 -27.23 -16.73 -13.45
N ILE A 246 -26.21 -15.98 -13.88
CA ILE A 246 -24.90 -15.91 -13.20
C ILE A 246 -24.92 -14.74 -12.21
N ASP A 247 -24.50 -14.99 -10.97
CA ASP A 247 -24.19 -13.92 -10.03
C ASP A 247 -22.92 -13.19 -10.49
N THR A 248 -23.08 -11.93 -10.89
CA THR A 248 -22.01 -11.03 -11.35
C THR A 248 -21.42 -10.18 -10.21
N THR A 249 -22.07 -10.16 -9.05
CA THR A 249 -21.69 -9.40 -7.85
C THR A 249 -20.73 -10.15 -6.93
N ALA A 250 -20.70 -11.48 -7.00
CA ALA A 250 -19.80 -12.31 -6.22
C ALA A 250 -18.32 -11.96 -6.44
N PHE A 251 -17.53 -11.92 -5.36
CA PHE A 251 -16.08 -11.68 -5.40
C PHE A 251 -15.28 -12.67 -6.28
N THR A 252 -15.82 -13.86 -6.52
CA THR A 252 -15.24 -14.88 -7.41
C THR A 252 -15.59 -14.69 -8.88
N PHE A 253 -16.53 -13.80 -9.21
CA PHE A 253 -16.88 -13.47 -10.58
C PHE A 253 -15.73 -12.72 -11.27
N ARG A 254 -15.49 -13.08 -12.54
CA ARG A 254 -14.55 -12.39 -13.43
C ARG A 254 -15.35 -11.71 -14.52
N GLN A 255 -15.21 -10.39 -14.63
CA GLN A 255 -15.72 -9.61 -15.75
C GLN A 255 -15.00 -10.01 -17.04
N SER A 256 -15.67 -9.90 -18.18
CA SER A 256 -15.07 -10.27 -19.46
C SER A 256 -14.03 -9.23 -19.91
N GLY A 257 -12.90 -9.73 -20.42
CA GLY A 257 -11.91 -9.01 -21.20
C GLY A 257 -12.17 -9.16 -22.71
N VAL A 258 -11.90 -8.13 -23.52
CA VAL A 258 -12.05 -8.19 -24.98
C VAL A 258 -10.96 -9.08 -25.62
N VAL A 259 -9.70 -8.96 -25.20
CA VAL A 259 -8.59 -9.82 -25.63
C VAL A 259 -8.24 -10.86 -24.55
N PRO A 260 -8.28 -12.18 -24.82
CA PRO A 260 -7.97 -13.19 -23.82
C PRO A 260 -6.47 -13.25 -23.49
N LEU A 261 -6.12 -13.10 -22.21
CA LEU A 261 -4.75 -13.19 -21.67
C LEU A 261 -4.74 -13.97 -20.35
N GLY A 262 -3.59 -14.49 -19.90
CA GLY A 262 -3.49 -15.21 -18.62
C GLY A 262 -3.69 -14.32 -17.37
N SER A 263 -3.33 -13.05 -17.51
CA SER A 263 -3.60 -11.94 -16.58
C SER A 263 -4.11 -10.77 -17.43
N GLU A 264 -4.93 -9.92 -16.84
CA GLU A 264 -5.19 -8.58 -17.38
C GLU A 264 -3.94 -7.69 -17.28
N THR A 265 -3.85 -6.63 -18.08
CA THR A 265 -2.71 -5.70 -18.12
C THR A 265 -3.03 -4.33 -17.54
N HIS A 266 -2.00 -3.70 -16.97
CA HIS A 266 -1.96 -2.26 -16.72
C HIS A 266 -2.36 -1.45 -17.96
N ALA A 267 -2.84 -0.23 -17.73
CA ALA A 267 -3.10 0.78 -18.76
C ALA A 267 -2.34 2.08 -18.47
N GLY A 268 -2.18 2.90 -19.51
CA GLY A 268 -1.22 4.01 -19.57
C GLY A 268 -1.86 5.36 -19.87
N GLU A 269 -3.13 5.56 -19.50
CA GLU A 269 -3.75 6.87 -19.40
C GLU A 269 -3.36 7.60 -18.09
N ASP A 270 -3.51 8.93 -18.08
CA ASP A 270 -3.19 9.79 -16.94
C ASP A 270 -3.97 9.38 -15.68
N VAL A 271 -3.26 9.07 -14.60
CA VAL A 271 -3.85 8.79 -13.27
C VAL A 271 -4.03 10.07 -12.44
N PRO A 272 -5.09 10.18 -11.62
CA PRO A 272 -5.34 11.39 -10.84
C PRO A 272 -4.41 11.52 -9.63
N VAL A 273 -4.01 12.75 -9.32
CA VAL A 273 -3.34 13.12 -8.06
C VAL A 273 -4.27 14.02 -7.26
N TYR A 274 -4.58 13.62 -6.02
CA TYR A 274 -5.32 14.41 -5.05
C TYR A 274 -4.37 14.85 -3.92
N ALA A 275 -4.54 16.06 -3.39
CA ALA A 275 -3.74 16.54 -2.27
C ALA A 275 -4.53 17.45 -1.31
N SER A 276 -4.19 17.41 -0.02
CA SER A 276 -4.61 18.42 0.97
C SER A 276 -3.44 18.83 1.88
N GLY A 277 -3.62 19.95 2.59
CA GLY A 277 -2.61 20.50 3.49
C GLY A 277 -1.52 21.34 2.82
N PRO A 278 -0.35 21.53 3.45
CA PRO A 278 0.66 22.49 3.02
C PRO A 278 1.17 22.26 1.59
N MET A 279 1.23 23.32 0.78
CA MET A 279 1.65 23.30 -0.63
C MET A 279 0.84 22.40 -1.58
N SER A 280 -0.29 21.82 -1.15
CA SER A 280 -1.21 21.04 -2.01
C SER A 280 -1.62 21.78 -3.29
N HIS A 281 -1.69 23.12 -3.26
CA HIS A 281 -1.95 23.98 -4.41
C HIS A 281 -0.92 23.90 -5.57
N LEU A 282 0.20 23.20 -5.38
CA LEU A 282 1.18 22.91 -6.45
C LEU A 282 0.75 21.74 -7.35
N PHE A 283 -0.22 20.92 -6.93
CA PHE A 283 -0.81 19.85 -7.74
C PHE A 283 -1.98 20.42 -8.58
N VAL A 284 -1.65 21.13 -9.66
CA VAL A 284 -2.64 21.79 -10.53
C VAL A 284 -2.29 21.65 -12.01
N GLY A 285 -3.18 21.00 -12.77
CA GLY A 285 -2.99 20.67 -14.18
C GLY A 285 -2.43 19.26 -14.37
N THR A 286 -1.74 19.03 -15.49
CA THR A 286 -1.11 17.74 -15.83
C THR A 286 0.39 17.81 -15.58
N HIS A 287 0.95 16.75 -14.97
CA HIS A 287 2.36 16.68 -14.60
C HIS A 287 2.95 15.29 -14.91
N GLU A 288 4.25 15.24 -15.20
CA GLU A 288 5.02 13.98 -15.20
C GLU A 288 5.01 13.37 -13.79
N GLN A 289 4.85 12.05 -13.66
CA GLN A 289 4.67 11.39 -12.35
C GLN A 289 5.80 11.67 -11.35
N ASN A 290 7.04 11.84 -11.81
CA ASN A 290 8.18 12.17 -10.93
C ASN A 290 8.07 13.57 -10.27
N TYR A 291 7.17 14.43 -10.76
CA TYR A 291 6.84 15.73 -10.13
C TYR A 291 6.36 15.57 -8.68
N ILE A 292 5.63 14.48 -8.38
CA ILE A 292 5.07 14.22 -7.05
C ILE A 292 6.17 14.22 -5.99
N THR A 293 7.25 13.48 -6.21
CA THR A 293 8.44 13.44 -5.33
C THR A 293 9.11 14.81 -5.18
N HIS A 294 9.12 15.64 -6.24
CA HIS A 294 9.66 16.99 -6.17
C HIS A 294 8.80 17.95 -5.34
N VAL A 295 7.47 17.86 -5.43
CA VAL A 295 6.54 18.67 -4.62
C VAL A 295 6.63 18.26 -3.14
N LEU A 296 6.60 16.96 -2.86
CA LEU A 296 6.75 16.41 -1.50
C LEU A 296 8.06 16.88 -0.83
N ALA A 297 9.18 16.81 -1.54
CA ALA A 297 10.47 17.27 -1.03
C ALA A 297 10.57 18.82 -0.93
N TYR A 298 9.87 19.56 -1.79
CA TYR A 298 9.81 21.02 -1.73
C TYR A 298 8.99 21.53 -0.54
N ALA A 299 7.82 20.95 -0.30
CA ALA A 299 6.88 21.35 0.75
C ALA A 299 7.45 21.25 2.17
N SER A 300 8.46 20.40 2.33
CA SER A 300 9.07 19.97 3.60
C SER A 300 10.54 20.37 3.75
N CYS A 301 11.10 21.10 2.78
CA CYS A 301 12.50 21.52 2.77
C CYS A 301 13.56 20.41 2.72
N VAL A 302 13.21 19.16 2.37
CA VAL A 302 14.18 18.04 2.33
C VAL A 302 14.89 17.91 0.97
N GLY A 303 15.88 17.01 0.89
CA GLY A 303 16.60 16.71 -0.35
C GLY A 303 17.31 17.95 -0.93
N PRO A 304 17.01 18.37 -2.19
CA PRO A 304 17.66 19.53 -2.82
C PRO A 304 17.00 20.89 -2.48
N TYR A 305 15.96 20.93 -1.64
CA TYR A 305 15.18 22.14 -1.30
C TYR A 305 15.47 22.86 0.03
N PRO A 306 16.42 22.46 0.92
CA PRO A 306 16.77 23.24 2.11
C PRO A 306 17.04 24.72 1.81
N GLY A 307 16.38 25.62 2.53
CA GLY A 307 16.51 27.07 2.34
C GLY A 307 15.95 27.62 1.02
N ARG A 308 15.19 26.81 0.26
CA ARG A 308 14.51 27.20 -0.99
C ARG A 308 13.00 26.92 -0.97
N CYS A 309 12.55 26.07 -0.07
CA CYS A 309 11.15 25.93 0.32
C CYS A 309 10.57 27.25 0.84
N ALA A 310 9.35 27.59 0.44
CA ALA A 310 8.64 28.78 0.92
C ALA A 310 7.84 28.46 2.19
N VAL A 311 8.52 28.17 3.31
CA VAL A 311 7.86 27.96 4.60
C VAL A 311 7.02 29.19 4.94
N PRO A 312 5.68 29.08 5.12
CA PRO A 312 4.87 30.21 5.53
C PRO A 312 5.37 30.75 6.88
N PRO A 313 5.51 32.08 7.05
CA PRO A 313 5.93 32.62 8.33
C PRO A 313 4.86 32.28 9.37
N VAL A 314 5.22 31.51 10.40
CA VAL A 314 4.34 31.16 11.52
C VAL A 314 3.68 32.44 12.03
N SER A 315 2.35 32.50 11.93
CA SER A 315 1.58 33.68 12.29
C SER A 315 1.73 33.94 13.78
N THR A 316 2.52 34.96 14.13
CA THR A 316 2.87 35.29 15.51
C THR A 316 1.69 35.94 16.22
N ILE A 317 0.76 35.11 16.68
CA ILE A 317 -0.27 35.50 17.66
C ILE A 317 0.48 36.04 18.89
N GLY A 318 0.14 37.26 19.29
CA GLY A 318 0.95 38.06 20.21
C GLY A 318 1.04 37.49 21.62
N SER A 319 2.27 37.19 22.05
CA SER A 319 2.74 37.16 23.45
C SER A 319 1.77 36.64 24.53
N ALA A 320 1.71 35.32 24.72
CA ALA A 320 1.25 34.70 25.96
C ALA A 320 2.05 33.43 26.30
N THR A 321 3.18 33.61 27.00
CA THR A 321 3.90 32.62 27.84
C THR A 321 4.02 31.14 27.41
N SER A 322 5.26 30.74 27.10
CA SER A 322 5.88 29.42 27.35
C SER A 322 5.24 28.14 26.79
N GLY A 323 5.91 27.52 25.80
CA GLY A 323 5.77 26.09 25.51
C GLY A 323 6.28 25.64 24.14
N SER A 324 7.18 24.65 24.15
CA SER A 324 7.52 23.74 23.03
C SER A 324 8.18 24.29 21.75
N VAL A 325 8.79 23.35 21.02
CA VAL A 325 9.51 23.54 19.75
C VAL A 325 8.58 23.09 18.61
N ILE A 326 8.59 23.82 17.49
CA ILE A 326 7.92 23.42 16.24
C ILE A 326 8.96 22.78 15.33
N SER A 327 8.64 21.60 14.82
CA SER A 327 9.46 20.79 13.91
C SER A 327 8.53 20.21 12.83
N PHE A 328 9.07 19.86 11.64
CA PHE A 328 8.29 19.65 10.40
C PHE A 328 8.25 18.19 9.95
N LEU A 329 7.10 17.76 9.38
CA LEU A 329 6.77 16.37 9.03
C LEU A 329 6.41 16.21 7.53
N LEU A 330 6.57 15.02 6.94
CA LEU A 330 6.38 14.77 5.50
C LEU A 330 5.94 13.31 5.18
N LEU A 331 4.65 13.00 5.31
CA LEU A 331 4.08 11.72 4.86
C LEU A 331 4.07 11.61 3.33
N SER A 332 4.30 10.42 2.76
CA SER A 332 4.18 10.21 1.30
C SER A 332 3.87 8.76 0.93
N ILE A 333 2.67 8.57 0.41
CA ILE A 333 2.01 7.28 0.23
C ILE A 333 2.05 6.86 -1.24
N SER A 334 2.86 5.84 -1.55
CA SER A 334 3.28 5.46 -2.92
C SER A 334 3.37 3.93 -3.10
N PHE A 335 2.40 3.31 -3.80
CA PHE A 335 2.40 1.89 -4.21
C PHE A 335 3.80 1.36 -4.61
N PHE A 336 4.18 0.16 -4.17
CA PHE A 336 5.53 -0.39 -4.33
C PHE A 336 5.63 -1.93 -4.34
N LEU A 337 4.69 -2.62 -5.00
CA LEU A 337 4.79 -4.07 -5.18
C LEU A 337 6.02 -4.50 -5.98
N CYS A 338 6.97 -5.10 -5.27
CA CYS A 338 8.31 -5.39 -5.74
C CYS A 338 8.44 -6.69 -6.53
N TRP A 339 9.15 -6.58 -7.66
CA TRP A 339 10.19 -7.52 -8.11
C TRP A 339 9.92 -9.02 -7.79
N LEU A 340 8.85 -9.61 -8.30
CA LEU A 340 8.72 -10.04 -9.71
C LEU A 340 7.44 -9.54 -10.38
#